data_AF-A0AAU2X0F3-F1
#
_entry.id   AF-A0AAU2X0F3-F1
#
_cell.length_a   1.000
_cell.length_b   1.000
_cell.length_c   1.000
_cell.angle_alpha   90.00
_cell.angle_beta   90.00
_cell.angle_gamma   90.00
#
_symmetry.space_group_name_H-M   'P 1'
#
loop_
_entity.id
_entity.type
_entity.pdbx_description
1 polymer ?
#
loop_
_entity_poly.entity_id
_entity_poly.type
_entity_poly.pdbx_seq_one_letter_code
_entity_poly.pdbx_strand_id
1 'polypeptide(L)'
;MPFITMRVEDAVQRRSFLAGAAGVAAGVSASTQGRAEAGTRDPGRKSVHGSGAADPTAYARTTARLREEYWTQEPAHLLPKVARHARTGAGLMAGRPDPRLAAAVAESALLVSRIAFFDLQLGAKQVESWQDLALAAADTAGDGALGAAVLGHMAFAPAWSGRGGEARGRLDAARECASRGGAGPVIHAWLDAVASEAEVRLGNTGGAFPLLDRAADVLHPARAATGSWSASGPPAWLDWFSGPRLDGFRGAAELAAGRTDHAKATLHRTLAGLAPDADKQRAVTLADLAAAAAAAREPEDACGLLHRVLDLVERQGYATAVDRVRTVRAALSPWAGERFVAELDDRLAAGHTEARRRPRPEPVQDLPVPDPVLDPVPEPVSGRPVPDPVPGPAPDPVRGLPASDLPDPAA
;
A
#
# COMPACT_ATOMS: atom_id res chain seq x y z
N MET A 1 30.35 -32.83 -20.36
CA MET A 1 29.81 -31.58 -20.94
C MET A 1 28.50 -31.93 -21.64
N PRO A 2 27.37 -31.79 -20.92
CA PRO A 2 26.31 -30.92 -21.44
C PRO A 2 25.57 -30.10 -20.37
N PHE A 3 24.88 -29.08 -20.86
CA PHE A 3 24.03 -28.10 -20.20
C PHE A 3 22.90 -28.74 -19.36
N ILE A 4 22.70 -28.24 -18.13
CA ILE A 4 21.50 -28.50 -17.32
C ILE A 4 20.74 -27.19 -17.15
N THR A 5 19.67 -27.07 -17.92
CA THR A 5 18.63 -26.04 -17.78
C THR A 5 17.77 -26.42 -16.57
N MET A 6 18.05 -25.86 -15.38
CA MET A 6 17.20 -26.05 -14.21
C MET A 6 16.09 -25.00 -14.24
N ARG A 7 14.88 -25.44 -14.58
CA ARG A 7 13.65 -24.65 -14.57
C ARG A 7 13.38 -24.08 -13.18
N VAL A 8 13.12 -22.78 -13.11
CA VAL A 8 12.68 -22.02 -11.93
C VAL A 8 11.15 -22.17 -11.77
N GLU A 9 10.64 -23.40 -11.77
CA GLU A 9 9.19 -23.66 -11.64
C GLU A 9 8.77 -24.25 -10.28
N ASP A 10 9.71 -24.66 -9.41
CA ASP A 10 9.36 -25.40 -8.18
C ASP A 10 9.40 -24.59 -6.86
N ALA A 11 9.64 -23.28 -6.89
CA ALA A 11 9.69 -22.46 -5.66
C ALA A 11 8.43 -21.63 -5.37
N VAL A 12 7.45 -21.58 -6.29
CA VAL A 12 6.25 -20.71 -6.17
C VAL A 12 4.98 -21.47 -5.78
N GLN A 13 5.01 -22.81 -5.71
CA GLN A 13 3.82 -23.64 -5.48
C GLN A 13 3.67 -24.26 -4.07
N ARG A 14 4.29 -23.68 -3.03
CA ARG A 14 4.01 -24.06 -1.63
C ARG A 14 3.42 -22.92 -0.81
N ARG A 15 2.21 -22.48 -1.19
CA ARG A 15 1.19 -21.92 -0.27
C ARG A 15 -0.21 -21.87 -0.90
N SER A 16 -0.54 -22.92 -1.65
CA SER A 16 -1.93 -23.29 -1.95
C SER A 16 -2.16 -24.69 -1.38
N PHE A 17 -3.39 -24.95 -0.93
CA PHE A 17 -3.90 -26.09 -0.14
C PHE A 17 -3.90 -25.82 1.39
N LEU A 18 -5.03 -25.80 2.09
CA LEU A 18 -6.26 -26.59 1.89
C LEU A 18 -7.55 -25.75 2.01
N ALA A 19 -8.37 -25.79 0.95
CA ALA A 19 -9.81 -25.77 1.06
C ALA A 19 -10.31 -27.18 0.72
N GLY A 20 -11.22 -27.72 1.54
CA GLY A 20 -12.08 -28.85 1.14
C GLY A 20 -12.33 -29.89 2.23
N ALA A 21 -13.52 -29.83 2.84
CA ALA A 21 -14.48 -30.95 2.83
C ALA A 21 -15.84 -30.52 3.44
N ALA A 22 -16.91 -30.73 2.69
CA ALA A 22 -18.28 -30.94 3.18
C ALA A 22 -18.31 -32.16 4.13
N GLY A 23 -19.20 -32.38 5.10
CA GLY A 23 -20.50 -31.83 5.48
C GLY A 23 -21.22 -32.97 6.21
N VAL A 24 -21.75 -32.76 7.42
CA VAL A 24 -22.78 -33.62 8.05
C VAL A 24 -23.60 -32.76 9.01
N ALA A 25 -24.92 -32.87 8.89
CA ALA A 25 -25.92 -32.26 9.76
C ALA A 25 -26.05 -33.00 11.10
N ALA A 26 -26.27 -32.26 12.19
CA ALA A 26 -27.10 -32.69 13.31
C ALA A 26 -27.48 -31.46 14.14
N GLY A 27 -28.77 -31.19 14.26
CA GLY A 27 -29.30 -30.10 15.07
C GLY A 27 -29.28 -30.42 16.57
N VAL A 28 -29.27 -29.37 17.37
CA VAL A 28 -29.96 -29.33 18.66
C VAL A 28 -30.57 -27.94 18.80
N SER A 29 -31.89 -27.91 18.89
CA SER A 29 -32.69 -26.76 19.31
C SER A 29 -32.41 -26.44 20.78
N ALA A 30 -32.28 -25.17 21.12
CA ALA A 30 -32.63 -24.69 22.44
C ALA A 30 -33.15 -23.25 22.34
N SER A 31 -34.47 -23.16 22.35
CA SER A 31 -35.23 -21.97 22.70
C SER A 31 -34.94 -21.59 24.14
N THR A 32 -34.63 -20.32 24.39
CA THR A 32 -35.04 -19.66 25.64
C THR A 32 -35.54 -18.26 25.33
N GLN A 33 -36.75 -18.03 25.82
CA GLN A 33 -37.57 -16.85 25.69
C GLN A 33 -37.65 -16.24 27.09
N GLY A 34 -37.62 -14.91 27.18
CA GLY A 34 -37.76 -14.15 28.43
C GLY A 34 -36.44 -13.43 28.80
N ARG A 35 -36.43 -12.16 29.16
CA ARG A 35 -37.50 -11.31 29.68
C ARG A 35 -37.03 -9.86 29.51
N ALA A 36 -37.90 -9.02 28.97
CA ALA A 36 -37.71 -7.57 29.04
C ALA A 36 -37.87 -7.12 30.49
N GLU A 37 -36.84 -6.51 31.06
CA GLU A 37 -36.95 -5.76 32.30
C GLU A 37 -36.60 -4.29 32.01
N ALA A 38 -37.64 -3.46 32.10
CA ALA A 38 -37.54 -2.02 32.16
C ALA A 38 -36.97 -1.64 33.54
N GLY A 39 -35.79 -1.01 33.55
CA GLY A 39 -35.15 -0.48 34.74
C GLY A 39 -34.79 0.99 34.54
N THR A 40 -35.67 1.86 35.02
CA THR A 40 -35.43 3.20 35.63
C THR A 40 -34.17 3.98 35.22
N ARG A 41 -34.40 5.09 34.50
CA ARG A 41 -33.44 6.19 34.28
C ARG A 41 -33.10 6.87 35.60
N ASP A 42 -31.82 6.88 35.96
CA ASP A 42 -31.23 7.69 37.02
C ASP A 42 -30.95 9.13 36.50
N PRO A 43 -31.60 10.18 37.06
CA PRO A 43 -31.39 11.56 36.64
C PRO A 43 -30.27 12.17 37.47
N GLY A 44 -29.00 11.85 37.17
CA GLY A 44 -27.90 12.32 38.03
C GLY A 44 -26.54 12.54 37.36
N ARG A 45 -26.30 12.08 36.14
CA ARG A 45 -24.99 12.28 35.48
C ARG A 45 -25.02 13.53 34.63
N LYS A 46 -24.56 14.65 35.19
CA LYS A 46 -24.21 15.86 34.43
C LYS A 46 -23.24 15.46 33.33
N SER A 47 -23.78 15.38 32.13
CA SER A 47 -23.04 15.27 30.89
C SER A 47 -22.15 16.49 30.76
N VAL A 48 -20.85 16.34 31.03
CA VAL A 48 -19.83 17.30 30.59
C VAL A 48 -19.59 17.02 29.10
N HIS A 49 -20.63 17.23 28.28
CA HIS A 49 -20.44 17.44 26.84
C HIS A 49 -20.20 18.94 26.67
N GLY A 50 -18.95 19.34 26.86
CA GLY A 50 -18.47 20.57 26.25
C GLY A 50 -18.60 20.38 24.74
N SER A 51 -19.69 20.86 24.15
CA SER A 51 -19.92 20.97 22.72
C SER A 51 -19.02 22.06 22.12
N GLY A 52 -17.70 21.95 22.34
CA GLY A 52 -16.74 22.69 21.54
C GLY A 52 -16.71 22.03 20.16
N ALA A 53 -17.08 22.77 19.12
CA ALA A 53 -16.88 22.31 17.75
C ALA A 53 -15.43 21.82 17.61
N ALA A 54 -15.23 20.59 17.10
CA ALA A 54 -13.89 20.09 16.88
C ALA A 54 -13.15 21.03 15.93
N ASP A 55 -11.98 21.51 16.34
CA ASP A 55 -11.12 22.35 15.50
C ASP A 55 -10.42 21.47 14.46
N PRO A 56 -10.77 21.59 13.15
CA PRO A 56 -10.14 20.79 12.10
C PRO A 56 -8.62 21.01 12.02
N THR A 57 -8.15 22.20 12.41
CA THR A 57 -6.72 22.53 12.41
C THR A 57 -5.98 21.78 13.51
N ALA A 58 -6.54 21.74 14.73
CA ALA A 58 -5.97 20.93 15.82
C ALA A 58 -5.97 19.43 15.49
N TYR A 59 -7.03 18.94 14.84
CA TYR A 59 -7.10 17.55 14.41
C TYR A 59 -6.02 17.24 13.37
N ALA A 60 -5.88 18.06 12.33
CA ALA A 60 -4.85 17.91 11.29
C ALA A 60 -3.42 17.97 11.85
N ARG A 61 -3.13 18.84 12.83
CA ARG A 61 -1.82 18.86 13.52
C ARG A 61 -1.53 17.55 14.25
N THR A 62 -2.55 16.95 14.87
CA THR A 62 -2.42 15.65 15.54
C THR A 62 -2.16 14.55 14.53
N THR A 63 -2.85 14.57 13.38
CA THR A 63 -2.60 13.65 12.26
C THR A 63 -1.15 13.77 11.77
N ALA A 64 -0.66 14.98 11.52
CA ALA A 64 0.72 15.20 11.06
C ALA A 64 1.77 14.66 12.05
N ARG A 65 1.57 14.89 13.36
CA ARG A 65 2.44 14.33 14.40
C ARG A 65 2.44 12.80 14.42
N LEU A 66 1.26 12.18 14.30
CA LEU A 66 1.15 10.71 14.26
C LEU A 66 1.84 10.12 13.03
N ARG A 67 1.79 10.83 11.89
CA ARG A 67 2.53 10.47 10.69
C ARG A 67 4.04 10.57 10.90
N GLU A 68 4.55 11.62 11.54
CA GLU A 68 5.98 11.74 11.88
C GLU A 68 6.43 10.61 12.83
N GLU A 69 5.59 10.27 13.81
CA GLU A 69 5.84 9.16 14.75
C GLU A 69 5.94 7.78 14.05
N TYR A 70 5.36 7.60 12.85
CA TYR A 70 5.39 6.34 12.08
C TYR A 70 6.79 5.82 11.78
N TRP A 71 7.75 6.71 11.59
CA TRP A 71 9.11 6.35 11.19
C TRP A 71 10.00 5.96 12.38
N THR A 72 9.60 6.30 13.61
CA THR A 72 10.45 6.15 14.80
C THR A 72 9.81 5.34 15.93
N GLN A 73 8.48 5.21 15.96
CA GLN A 73 7.77 4.43 16.98
C GLN A 73 7.56 2.99 16.54
N GLU A 74 7.59 2.06 17.51
CA GLU A 74 7.23 0.66 17.27
C GLU A 74 5.76 0.56 16.81
N PRO A 75 5.47 -0.12 15.69
CA PRO A 75 4.13 -0.20 15.11
C PRO A 75 3.04 -0.71 16.06
N ALA A 76 3.37 -1.66 16.93
CA ALA A 76 2.43 -2.20 17.91
C ALA A 76 1.96 -1.15 18.94
N HIS A 77 2.81 -0.17 19.26
CA HIS A 77 2.48 0.94 20.16
C HIS A 77 1.81 2.11 19.46
N LEU A 78 2.13 2.34 18.18
CA LEU A 78 1.56 3.42 17.39
C LEU A 78 0.14 3.10 16.92
N LEU A 79 -0.12 1.87 16.46
CA LEU A 79 -1.39 1.48 15.86
C LEU A 79 -2.63 1.87 16.71
N PRO A 80 -2.71 1.58 18.03
CA PRO A 80 -3.87 1.95 18.83
C PRO A 80 -4.11 3.46 18.90
N LYS A 81 -3.04 4.27 18.90
CA LYS A 81 -3.14 5.74 18.94
C LYS A 81 -3.75 6.27 17.64
N VAL A 82 -3.21 5.83 16.50
CA VAL A 82 -3.69 6.28 15.18
C VAL A 82 -5.12 5.80 14.92
N ALA A 83 -5.42 4.54 15.28
CA ALA A 83 -6.76 3.98 15.11
C ALA A 83 -7.82 4.72 15.96
N ARG A 84 -7.48 5.06 17.21
CA ARG A 84 -8.36 5.88 18.06
C ARG A 84 -8.57 7.28 17.49
N HIS A 85 -7.50 7.92 16.99
CA HIS A 85 -7.58 9.23 16.33
C HIS A 85 -8.52 9.17 15.12
N ALA A 86 -8.28 8.23 14.19
CA ALA A 86 -9.10 8.03 13.00
C ALA A 86 -10.60 7.81 13.31
N ARG A 87 -10.95 6.97 14.30
CA ARG A 87 -12.37 6.78 14.69
C ARG A 87 -12.99 8.02 15.30
N THR A 88 -12.23 8.73 16.13
CA THR A 88 -12.72 9.98 16.73
C THR A 88 -13.05 10.97 15.62
N GLY A 89 -12.15 11.13 14.63
CA GLY A 89 -12.41 11.99 13.49
C GLY A 89 -13.58 11.52 12.61
N ALA A 90 -13.73 10.21 12.39
CA ALA A 90 -14.89 9.68 11.66
C ALA A 90 -16.22 10.04 12.34
N GLY A 91 -16.31 9.92 13.67
CA GLY A 91 -17.49 10.34 14.44
C GLY A 91 -17.74 11.87 14.36
N LEU A 92 -16.69 12.68 14.33
CA LEU A 92 -16.80 14.14 14.16
C LEU A 92 -17.28 14.51 12.75
N MET A 93 -16.83 13.79 11.73
CA MET A 93 -17.16 14.03 10.32
C MET A 93 -18.65 13.76 10.03
N ALA A 94 -19.24 12.74 10.67
CA ALA A 94 -20.66 12.43 10.54
C ALA A 94 -21.60 13.56 11.01
N GLY A 95 -21.14 14.40 11.95
CA GLY A 95 -21.90 15.55 12.44
C GLY A 95 -21.71 16.83 11.64
N ARG A 96 -20.60 16.96 10.89
CA ARG A 96 -20.27 18.14 10.08
C ARG A 96 -19.23 17.79 9.00
N PRO A 97 -19.58 17.85 7.70
CA PRO A 97 -18.64 17.60 6.62
C PRO A 97 -17.72 18.83 6.44
N ASP A 98 -16.63 18.88 7.20
CA ASP A 98 -15.53 19.83 6.99
C ASP A 98 -14.44 19.13 6.15
N PRO A 99 -14.11 19.64 4.94
CA PRO A 99 -13.13 19.01 4.06
C PRO A 99 -11.72 18.85 4.67
N ARG A 100 -11.30 19.75 5.56
CA ARG A 100 -9.98 19.66 6.21
C ARG A 100 -9.96 18.56 7.26
N LEU A 101 -11.04 18.44 8.03
CA LEU A 101 -11.22 17.32 8.94
C LEU A 101 -11.25 16.00 8.16
N ALA A 102 -12.02 15.94 7.08
CA ALA A 102 -12.15 14.76 6.24
C ALA A 102 -10.81 14.32 5.64
N ALA A 103 -10.00 15.24 5.11
CA ALA A 103 -8.65 14.93 4.62
C ALA A 103 -7.75 14.37 5.73
N ALA A 104 -7.79 14.96 6.92
CA ALA A 104 -7.02 14.48 8.07
C ALA A 104 -7.51 13.11 8.60
N VAL A 105 -8.81 12.81 8.49
CA VAL A 105 -9.37 11.47 8.77
C VAL A 105 -8.88 10.46 7.75
N ALA A 106 -8.92 10.82 6.47
CA ALA A 106 -8.43 9.97 5.38
C ALA A 106 -6.94 9.62 5.55
N GLU A 107 -6.09 10.61 5.84
CA GLU A 107 -4.66 10.39 6.12
C GLU A 107 -4.46 9.48 7.34
N SER A 108 -5.24 9.69 8.41
CA SER A 108 -5.15 8.86 9.62
C SER A 108 -5.55 7.41 9.34
N ALA A 109 -6.68 7.19 8.66
CA ALA A 109 -7.17 5.86 8.32
C ALA A 109 -6.23 5.15 7.33
N LEU A 110 -5.66 5.88 6.36
CA LEU A 110 -4.60 5.36 5.49
C LEU A 110 -3.38 4.92 6.30
N LEU A 111 -2.93 5.74 7.26
CA LEU A 111 -1.81 5.38 8.14
C LEU A 111 -2.10 4.12 8.97
N VAL A 112 -3.33 3.97 9.49
CA VAL A 112 -3.76 2.74 10.17
C VAL A 112 -3.63 1.54 9.23
N SER A 113 -4.15 1.65 8.00
CA SER A 113 -4.10 0.56 7.03
C SER A 113 -2.65 0.18 6.66
N ARG A 114 -1.76 1.16 6.53
CA ARG A 114 -0.34 0.94 6.24
C ARG A 114 0.36 0.20 7.37
N ILE A 115 0.15 0.64 8.62
CA ILE A 115 0.68 -0.04 9.81
C ILE A 115 0.14 -1.47 9.89
N ALA A 116 -1.17 -1.62 9.75
CA ALA A 116 -1.82 -2.92 9.82
C ALA A 116 -1.29 -3.89 8.74
N PHE A 117 -1.11 -3.42 7.50
CA PHE A 117 -0.70 -4.26 6.38
C PHE A 117 0.82 -4.52 6.36
N PHE A 118 1.65 -3.48 6.29
CA PHE A 118 3.09 -3.63 6.07
C PHE A 118 3.85 -3.98 7.34
N ASP A 119 3.49 -3.35 8.46
CA ASP A 119 4.28 -3.42 9.67
C ASP A 119 3.90 -4.61 10.55
N LEU A 120 2.60 -4.90 10.64
CA LEU A 120 2.04 -5.92 11.54
C LEU A 120 1.39 -7.12 10.83
N GLN A 121 1.14 -7.03 9.52
CA GLN A 121 0.49 -8.09 8.73
C GLN A 121 -0.82 -8.61 9.34
N LEU A 122 -1.68 -7.68 9.77
CA LEU A 122 -3.01 -7.98 10.29
C LEU A 122 -3.95 -8.47 9.16
N GLY A 123 -5.09 -9.04 9.55
CA GLY A 123 -6.01 -9.70 8.60
C GLY A 123 -6.59 -8.76 7.54
N ALA A 124 -6.76 -9.28 6.31
CA ALA A 124 -7.19 -8.51 5.14
C ALA A 124 -8.47 -7.68 5.37
N LYS A 125 -9.52 -8.27 5.97
CA LYS A 125 -10.77 -7.56 6.27
C LYS A 125 -10.57 -6.33 7.15
N GLN A 126 -9.67 -6.41 8.12
CA GLN A 126 -9.37 -5.29 9.00
C GLN A 126 -8.66 -4.18 8.22
N VAL A 127 -7.67 -4.52 7.39
CA VAL A 127 -6.97 -3.56 6.52
C VAL A 127 -7.97 -2.88 5.57
N GLU A 128 -8.81 -3.66 4.90
CA GLU A 128 -9.84 -3.20 3.96
C GLU A 128 -10.79 -2.20 4.62
N SER A 129 -11.30 -2.49 5.82
CA SER A 129 -12.21 -1.56 6.53
C SER A 129 -11.61 -0.18 6.81
N TRP A 130 -10.30 -0.10 7.08
CA TRP A 130 -9.62 1.18 7.24
C TRP A 130 -9.35 1.89 5.91
N GLN A 131 -9.11 1.13 4.84
CA GLN A 131 -8.97 1.67 3.50
C GLN A 131 -10.29 2.23 2.98
N ASP A 132 -11.41 1.56 3.27
CA ASP A 132 -12.76 2.05 2.92
C ASP A 132 -13.09 3.35 3.66
N LEU A 133 -12.80 3.44 4.96
CA LEU A 133 -12.92 4.69 5.71
C LEU A 133 -12.03 5.80 5.11
N ALA A 134 -10.79 5.46 4.75
CA ALA A 134 -9.86 6.43 4.18
C ALA A 134 -10.37 6.96 2.82
N LEU A 135 -10.91 6.08 1.98
CA LEU A 135 -11.45 6.42 0.67
C LEU A 135 -12.70 7.29 0.79
N ALA A 136 -13.63 6.94 1.67
CA ALA A 136 -14.85 7.71 1.93
C ALA A 136 -14.53 9.12 2.47
N ALA A 137 -13.55 9.22 3.38
CA ALA A 137 -13.11 10.49 3.92
C ALA A 137 -12.36 11.35 2.88
N ALA A 138 -11.57 10.73 1.98
CA ALA A 138 -10.91 11.44 0.89
C ALA A 138 -11.93 12.00 -0.12
N ASP A 139 -12.97 11.22 -0.44
CA ASP A 139 -14.10 11.67 -1.27
C ASP A 139 -14.86 12.84 -0.63
N THR A 140 -15.17 12.73 0.67
CA THR A 140 -15.79 13.83 1.45
C THR A 140 -14.92 15.09 1.45
N ALA A 141 -13.59 14.94 1.44
CA ALA A 141 -12.66 16.05 1.35
C ALA A 141 -12.53 16.66 -0.05
N GLY A 142 -12.99 15.95 -1.09
CA GLY A 142 -12.68 16.27 -2.48
C GLY A 142 -11.19 16.15 -2.81
N ASP A 143 -10.42 15.37 -2.05
CA ASP A 143 -8.97 15.20 -2.23
C ASP A 143 -8.66 13.97 -3.09
N GLY A 144 -8.67 14.15 -4.42
CA GLY A 144 -8.40 13.06 -5.35
C GLY A 144 -6.95 12.56 -5.33
N ALA A 145 -5.98 13.37 -4.85
CA ALA A 145 -4.61 12.90 -4.67
C ALA A 145 -4.53 11.89 -3.51
N LEU A 146 -5.20 12.19 -2.39
CA LEU A 146 -5.29 11.29 -1.25
C LEU A 146 -6.16 10.06 -1.58
N GLY A 147 -7.27 10.23 -2.31
CA GLY A 147 -8.09 9.11 -2.81
C GLY A 147 -7.28 8.16 -3.71
N ALA A 148 -6.48 8.70 -4.63
CA ALA A 148 -5.56 7.91 -5.44
C ALA A 148 -4.50 7.19 -4.59
N ALA A 149 -3.99 7.85 -3.54
CA ALA A 149 -3.06 7.23 -2.59
C ALA A 149 -3.70 6.05 -1.85
N VAL A 150 -4.95 6.16 -1.43
CA VAL A 150 -5.69 5.05 -0.80
C VAL A 150 -5.87 3.89 -1.80
N LEU A 151 -6.36 4.16 -3.01
CA LEU A 151 -6.58 3.15 -4.04
C LEU A 151 -5.28 2.43 -4.46
N GLY A 152 -4.18 3.16 -4.58
CA GLY A 152 -2.86 2.57 -4.82
C GLY A 152 -2.44 1.62 -3.68
N HIS A 153 -2.73 1.97 -2.43
CA HIS A 153 -2.49 1.07 -1.29
C HIS A 153 -3.40 -0.17 -1.29
N MET A 154 -4.63 -0.04 -1.76
CA MET A 154 -5.57 -1.18 -1.92
C MET A 154 -5.08 -2.19 -2.96
N ALA A 155 -4.17 -1.83 -3.87
CA ALA A 155 -3.62 -2.75 -4.88
C ALA A 155 -2.62 -3.78 -4.30
N PHE A 156 -2.02 -3.51 -3.13
CA PHE A 156 -0.98 -4.38 -2.56
C PHE A 156 -1.51 -5.76 -2.15
N ALA A 157 -2.62 -5.82 -1.39
CA ALA A 157 -3.13 -7.09 -0.88
C ALA A 157 -3.55 -8.07 -2.01
N PRO A 158 -4.26 -7.62 -3.07
CA PRO A 158 -4.54 -8.45 -4.23
C PRO A 158 -3.27 -8.89 -4.97
N ALA A 159 -2.29 -7.99 -5.17
CA ALA A 159 -1.03 -8.34 -5.83
C ALA A 159 -0.25 -9.42 -5.07
N TRP A 160 -0.17 -9.32 -3.73
CA TRP A 160 0.50 -10.31 -2.88
C TRP A 160 -0.19 -11.67 -2.87
N SER A 161 -1.49 -11.69 -3.18
CA SER A 161 -2.31 -12.90 -3.21
C SER A 161 -2.49 -13.47 -4.62
N GLY A 162 -1.78 -12.96 -5.63
CA GLY A 162 -1.91 -13.39 -7.02
C GLY A 162 -3.19 -12.95 -7.72
N ARG A 163 -4.00 -12.08 -7.12
CA ARG A 163 -5.25 -11.56 -7.70
C ARG A 163 -4.97 -10.37 -8.61
N GLY A 164 -4.31 -10.64 -9.74
CA GLY A 164 -3.78 -9.60 -10.62
C GLY A 164 -4.84 -8.69 -11.27
N GLY A 165 -6.00 -9.24 -11.63
CA GLY A 165 -7.10 -8.43 -12.19
C GLY A 165 -7.61 -7.37 -11.19
N GLU A 166 -7.77 -7.76 -9.93
CA GLU A 166 -8.18 -6.84 -8.87
C GLU A 166 -7.09 -5.79 -8.59
N ALA A 167 -5.82 -6.19 -8.51
CA ALA A 167 -4.70 -5.26 -8.31
C ALA A 167 -4.64 -4.19 -9.42
N ARG A 168 -4.75 -4.59 -10.68
CA ARG A 168 -4.76 -3.67 -11.83
C ARG A 168 -5.99 -2.77 -11.82
N GLY A 169 -7.17 -3.32 -11.52
CA GLY A 169 -8.40 -2.52 -11.37
C GLY A 169 -8.28 -1.42 -10.31
N ARG A 170 -7.64 -1.70 -9.16
CA ARG A 170 -7.37 -0.68 -8.13
C ARG A 170 -6.41 0.40 -8.63
N LEU A 171 -5.37 0.02 -9.37
CA LEU A 171 -4.40 0.97 -9.94
C LEU A 171 -5.01 1.84 -11.04
N ASP A 172 -5.90 1.30 -11.86
CA ASP A 172 -6.60 2.07 -12.89
C ASP A 172 -7.57 3.07 -12.26
N ALA A 173 -8.33 2.64 -11.24
CA ALA A 173 -9.15 3.55 -10.45
C ALA A 173 -8.32 4.64 -9.76
N ALA A 174 -7.13 4.30 -9.24
CA ALA A 174 -6.23 5.27 -8.62
C ALA A 174 -5.75 6.33 -9.63
N ARG A 175 -5.39 5.93 -10.85
CA ARG A 175 -4.98 6.85 -11.93
C ARG A 175 -6.11 7.76 -12.36
N GLU A 176 -7.32 7.23 -12.47
CA GLU A 176 -8.51 8.02 -12.78
C GLU A 176 -8.81 9.04 -11.66
N CYS A 177 -8.76 8.62 -10.40
CA CYS A 177 -8.94 9.48 -9.23
C CYS A 177 -7.89 10.60 -9.19
N ALA A 178 -6.61 10.26 -9.41
CA ALA A 178 -5.51 11.23 -9.48
C ALA A 178 -5.74 12.27 -10.59
N SER A 179 -6.15 11.83 -11.78
CA SER A 179 -6.37 12.70 -12.93
C SER A 179 -7.57 13.64 -12.72
N ARG A 180 -8.69 13.11 -12.22
CA ARG A 180 -9.90 13.92 -11.92
C ARG A 180 -9.67 14.91 -10.79
N GLY A 181 -8.86 14.54 -9.79
CA GLY A 181 -8.52 15.38 -8.64
C GLY A 181 -7.39 16.38 -8.87
N GLY A 182 -6.81 16.43 -10.08
CA GLY A 182 -5.69 17.33 -10.36
C GLY A 182 -4.44 17.02 -9.52
N ALA A 183 -4.20 15.74 -9.22
CA ALA A 183 -3.05 15.32 -8.43
C ALA A 183 -1.73 15.68 -9.12
N GLY A 184 -0.73 16.07 -8.33
CA GLY A 184 0.59 16.41 -8.85
C GLY A 184 1.31 15.20 -9.46
N PRO A 185 2.33 15.43 -10.31
CA PRO A 185 3.02 14.37 -11.05
C PRO A 185 3.68 13.31 -10.15
N VAL A 186 4.07 13.67 -8.92
CA VAL A 186 4.67 12.73 -7.95
C VAL A 186 3.70 11.61 -7.56
N ILE A 187 2.39 11.87 -7.50
CA ILE A 187 1.39 10.82 -7.24
C ILE A 187 1.36 9.82 -8.38
N HIS A 188 1.42 10.30 -9.63
CA HIS A 188 1.49 9.42 -10.80
C HIS A 188 2.78 8.58 -10.81
N ALA A 189 3.93 9.18 -10.47
CA ALA A 189 5.19 8.45 -10.35
C ALA A 189 5.14 7.38 -9.25
N TRP A 190 4.52 7.69 -8.11
CA TRP A 190 4.31 6.72 -7.05
C TRP A 190 3.37 5.59 -7.50
N LEU A 191 2.27 5.90 -8.20
CA LEU A 191 1.36 4.88 -8.75
C LEU A 191 2.04 3.97 -9.77
N ASP A 192 2.93 4.51 -10.62
CA ASP A 192 3.74 3.71 -11.54
C ASP A 192 4.73 2.81 -10.75
N ALA A 193 5.31 3.29 -9.66
CA ALA A 193 6.14 2.46 -8.78
C ALA A 193 5.34 1.31 -8.14
N VAL A 194 4.13 1.57 -7.61
CA VAL A 194 3.25 0.52 -7.06
C VAL A 194 2.83 -0.48 -8.13
N ALA A 195 2.48 0.00 -9.33
CA ALA A 195 2.15 -0.86 -10.45
C ALA A 195 3.33 -1.76 -10.84
N SER A 196 4.56 -1.24 -10.80
CA SER A 196 5.75 -2.03 -11.10
C SER A 196 5.95 -3.18 -10.10
N GLU A 197 5.73 -2.92 -8.80
CA GLU A 197 5.77 -3.95 -7.76
C GLU A 197 4.66 -4.99 -7.97
N ALA A 198 3.45 -4.55 -8.33
CA ALA A 198 2.37 -5.47 -8.63
C ALA A 198 2.71 -6.41 -9.81
N GLU A 199 3.27 -5.87 -10.90
CA GLU A 199 3.70 -6.70 -12.04
C GLU A 199 4.82 -7.68 -11.66
N VAL A 200 5.80 -7.25 -10.86
CA VAL A 200 6.85 -8.14 -10.32
C VAL A 200 6.23 -9.28 -9.50
N ARG A 201 5.30 -8.97 -8.59
CA ARG A 201 4.62 -9.97 -7.75
C ARG A 201 3.80 -10.97 -8.55
N LEU A 202 3.24 -10.52 -9.67
CA LEU A 202 2.45 -11.34 -10.59
C LEU A 202 3.32 -12.10 -11.62
N GLY A 203 4.65 -12.03 -11.51
CA GLY A 203 5.60 -12.73 -12.39
C GLY A 203 5.86 -12.02 -13.73
N ASN A 204 5.26 -10.85 -13.98
CA ASN A 204 5.49 -10.05 -15.18
C ASN A 204 6.62 -9.03 -14.97
N THR A 205 7.82 -9.51 -14.69
CA THR A 205 8.98 -8.65 -14.40
C THR A 205 9.35 -7.72 -15.56
N GLY A 206 9.13 -8.14 -16.81
CA GLY A 206 9.35 -7.31 -17.99
C GLY A 206 8.45 -6.06 -18.03
N GLY A 207 7.20 -6.19 -17.58
CA GLY A 207 6.24 -5.08 -17.52
C GLY A 207 6.58 -4.01 -16.48
N ALA A 208 7.45 -4.30 -15.51
CA ALA A 208 7.81 -3.39 -14.43
C ALA A 208 8.73 -2.24 -14.88
N PHE A 209 9.70 -2.49 -15.76
CA PHE A 209 10.72 -1.50 -16.12
C PHE A 209 10.15 -0.25 -16.81
N PRO A 210 9.24 -0.35 -17.80
CA PRO A 210 8.66 0.85 -18.41
C PRO A 210 7.88 1.72 -17.42
N LEU A 211 7.30 1.13 -16.37
CA LEU A 211 6.63 1.86 -15.28
C LEU A 211 7.66 2.63 -14.44
N LEU A 212 8.75 1.96 -14.06
CA LEU A 212 9.84 2.54 -13.27
C LEU A 212 10.55 3.66 -14.03
N ASP A 213 10.79 3.49 -15.33
CA ASP A 213 11.45 4.50 -16.17
C ASP A 213 10.59 5.77 -16.26
N ARG A 214 9.27 5.64 -16.43
CA ARG A 214 8.34 6.79 -16.38
C ARG A 214 8.34 7.48 -15.02
N ALA A 215 8.32 6.72 -13.93
CA ALA A 215 8.38 7.29 -12.58
C ALA A 215 9.71 8.04 -12.34
N ALA A 216 10.83 7.49 -12.82
CA ALA A 216 12.16 8.11 -12.70
C ALA A 216 12.24 9.42 -13.51
N ASP A 217 11.67 9.44 -14.71
CA ASP A 217 11.58 10.62 -15.56
C ASP A 217 10.85 11.79 -14.87
N VAL A 218 9.81 11.50 -14.09
CA VAL A 218 9.07 12.50 -13.31
C VAL A 218 9.92 13.07 -12.18
N LEU A 219 10.69 12.22 -11.49
CA LEU A 219 11.54 12.64 -10.36
C LEU A 219 12.87 13.26 -10.80
N HIS A 220 13.18 13.27 -12.09
CA HIS A 220 14.44 13.77 -12.60
C HIS A 220 14.60 15.28 -12.30
N PRO A 221 15.73 15.73 -11.68
CA PRO A 221 15.90 17.12 -11.23
C PRO A 221 15.67 18.18 -12.33
N ALA A 222 16.09 17.89 -13.56
CA ALA A 222 15.87 18.78 -14.71
C ALA A 222 14.38 18.97 -15.06
N ARG A 223 13.54 17.96 -14.85
CA ARG A 223 12.09 18.03 -15.08
C ARG A 223 11.33 18.56 -13.87
N ALA A 224 11.85 18.32 -12.66
CA ALA A 224 11.39 18.99 -11.46
C ALA A 224 11.53 20.52 -11.57
N ALA A 225 12.46 21.04 -12.37
CA ALA A 225 12.61 22.48 -12.60
C ALA A 225 11.66 23.07 -13.67
N THR A 226 11.13 22.26 -14.60
CA THR A 226 10.44 22.76 -15.81
C THR A 226 8.93 22.49 -15.85
N GLY A 227 8.33 21.85 -14.84
CA GLY A 227 6.89 21.61 -14.87
C GLY A 227 6.28 21.16 -13.55
N SER A 228 5.35 21.98 -13.04
CA SER A 228 4.28 21.59 -12.10
C SER A 228 4.71 21.09 -10.71
N TRP A 229 5.50 21.89 -10.00
CA TRP A 229 5.28 21.96 -8.55
C TRP A 229 4.23 23.04 -8.30
N SER A 230 3.26 22.77 -7.42
CA SER A 230 2.76 23.89 -6.62
C SER A 230 3.98 24.51 -5.93
N ALA A 231 3.98 25.81 -5.62
CA ALA A 231 5.09 26.45 -4.90
C ALA A 231 5.53 25.73 -3.60
N SER A 232 4.72 24.75 -3.14
CA SER A 232 4.82 23.99 -1.90
C SER A 232 5.41 22.57 -2.02
N GLY A 233 5.77 22.06 -3.21
CA GLY A 233 6.35 20.70 -3.35
C GLY A 233 5.32 19.55 -3.29
N PRO A 234 5.74 18.28 -3.08
CA PRO A 234 4.82 17.15 -2.94
C PRO A 234 4.00 17.28 -1.64
N PRO A 235 2.80 16.67 -1.55
CA PRO A 235 2.01 16.71 -0.33
C PRO A 235 2.80 16.16 0.85
N ALA A 236 2.80 16.85 1.99
CA ALA A 236 3.56 16.45 3.18
C ALA A 236 3.17 15.06 3.71
N TRP A 237 1.94 14.63 3.44
CA TRP A 237 1.49 13.29 3.79
C TRP A 237 2.15 12.20 2.95
N LEU A 238 2.67 12.47 1.74
CA LEU A 238 3.34 11.49 0.86
C LEU A 238 4.82 11.25 1.26
N ASP A 239 5.11 11.21 2.56
CA ASP A 239 6.47 11.09 3.10
C ASP A 239 7.13 9.71 2.90
N TRP A 240 6.38 8.76 2.33
CA TRP A 240 6.83 7.41 2.02
C TRP A 240 7.33 7.22 0.59
N PHE A 241 7.40 8.28 -0.23
CA PHE A 241 7.89 8.19 -1.61
C PHE A 241 8.96 9.25 -1.89
N SER A 242 10.05 8.82 -2.52
CA SER A 242 11.19 9.65 -2.88
C SER A 242 12.04 8.95 -3.96
N GLY A 243 13.00 9.65 -4.56
CA GLY A 243 13.93 9.07 -5.54
C GLY A 243 14.63 7.79 -5.03
N PRO A 244 15.29 7.82 -3.86
CA PRO A 244 15.89 6.61 -3.28
C PRO A 244 14.89 5.47 -3.05
N ARG A 245 13.63 5.77 -2.69
CA ARG A 245 12.60 4.72 -2.52
C ARG A 245 12.15 4.15 -3.86
N LEU A 246 12.08 4.96 -4.92
CA LEU A 246 11.86 4.50 -6.29
C LEU A 246 12.99 3.57 -6.76
N ASP A 247 14.25 3.91 -6.47
CA ASP A 247 15.39 3.03 -6.75
C ASP A 247 15.27 1.69 -6.02
N GLY A 248 14.66 1.68 -4.83
CA GLY A 248 14.29 0.45 -4.12
C GLY A 248 13.36 -0.47 -4.92
N PHE A 249 12.29 0.08 -5.51
CA PHE A 249 11.40 -0.69 -6.40
C PHE A 249 12.15 -1.21 -7.63
N ARG A 250 13.03 -0.37 -8.21
CA ARG A 250 13.85 -0.77 -9.37
C ARG A 250 14.80 -1.92 -9.03
N GLY A 251 15.51 -1.84 -7.89
CA GLY A 251 16.39 -2.90 -7.43
C GLY A 251 15.64 -4.22 -7.18
N ALA A 252 14.44 -4.16 -6.60
CA ALA A 252 13.59 -5.34 -6.42
C ALA A 252 13.14 -5.95 -7.76
N ALA A 253 12.77 -5.13 -8.75
CA ALA A 253 12.43 -5.58 -10.09
C ALA A 253 13.62 -6.20 -10.84
N GLU A 254 14.82 -5.59 -10.72
CA GLU A 254 16.06 -6.13 -11.28
C GLU A 254 16.40 -7.51 -10.67
N LEU A 255 16.27 -7.65 -9.35
CA LEU A 255 16.48 -8.90 -8.65
C LEU A 255 15.49 -9.98 -9.12
N ALA A 256 14.20 -9.65 -9.18
CA ALA A 256 13.17 -10.57 -9.64
C ALA A 256 13.36 -10.99 -11.12
N ALA A 257 13.94 -10.11 -11.94
CA ALA A 257 14.31 -10.40 -13.32
C ALA A 257 15.64 -11.18 -13.46
N GLY A 258 16.29 -11.57 -12.35
CA GLY A 258 17.58 -12.27 -12.36
C GLY A 258 18.77 -11.39 -12.77
N ARG A 259 18.61 -10.06 -12.78
CA ARG A 259 19.68 -9.10 -13.12
C ARG A 259 20.51 -8.76 -11.88
N THR A 260 21.12 -9.77 -11.28
CA THR A 260 21.74 -9.68 -9.94
C THR A 260 22.76 -8.55 -9.80
N ASP A 261 23.66 -8.36 -10.78
CA ASP A 261 24.68 -7.30 -10.70
C ASP A 261 24.06 -5.90 -10.76
N HIS A 262 23.08 -5.70 -11.64
CA HIS A 262 22.32 -4.45 -11.71
C HIS A 262 21.57 -4.20 -10.39
N ALA A 263 20.90 -5.23 -9.87
CA ALA A 263 20.18 -5.14 -8.60
C ALA A 263 21.10 -4.74 -7.46
N LYS A 264 22.28 -5.37 -7.31
CA LYS A 264 23.28 -5.00 -6.30
C LYS A 264 23.69 -3.53 -6.44
N ALA A 265 24.06 -3.10 -7.65
CA ALA A 265 24.47 -1.72 -7.90
C ALA A 265 23.35 -0.70 -7.56
N THR A 266 22.12 -0.98 -7.97
CA THR A 266 20.96 -0.13 -7.68
C THR A 266 20.65 -0.10 -6.19
N LEU A 267 20.57 -1.24 -5.52
CA LEU A 267 20.26 -1.33 -4.09
C LEU A 267 21.33 -0.68 -3.20
N HIS A 268 22.62 -0.75 -3.59
CA HIS A 268 23.67 0.01 -2.91
C HIS A 268 23.49 1.54 -3.06
N ARG A 269 23.12 2.03 -4.25
CA ARG A 269 22.78 3.45 -4.44
C ARG A 269 21.56 3.84 -3.61
N THR A 270 20.52 2.99 -3.58
CA THR A 270 19.35 3.17 -2.71
C THR A 270 19.79 3.38 -1.27
N LEU A 271 20.56 2.45 -0.71
CA LEU A 271 21.08 2.52 0.67
C LEU A 271 21.85 3.80 0.97
N ALA A 272 22.70 4.26 0.05
CA ALA A 272 23.46 5.49 0.20
C ALA A 272 22.59 6.76 0.16
N GLY A 273 21.45 6.71 -0.54
CA GLY A 273 20.50 7.82 -0.65
C GLY A 273 19.41 7.85 0.42
N LEU A 274 19.26 6.82 1.25
CA LEU A 274 18.23 6.77 2.29
C LEU A 274 18.52 7.77 3.42
N ALA A 275 17.47 8.45 3.87
CA ALA A 275 17.52 9.29 5.07
C ALA A 275 17.94 8.49 6.32
N PRO A 276 18.52 9.14 7.34
CA PRO A 276 18.97 8.45 8.56
C PRO A 276 17.85 7.66 9.25
N ASP A 277 16.64 8.21 9.31
CA ASP A 277 15.44 7.63 9.94
C ASP A 277 14.69 6.61 9.07
N ALA A 278 15.15 6.32 7.85
CA ALA A 278 14.51 5.39 6.92
C ALA A 278 14.82 3.91 7.21
N ASP A 279 14.84 3.50 8.48
CA ASP A 279 15.24 2.16 8.93
C ASP A 279 14.39 1.03 8.34
N LYS A 280 13.08 1.24 8.18
CA LYS A 280 12.19 0.27 7.50
C LYS A 280 12.63 -0.01 6.05
N GLN A 281 12.94 1.06 5.31
CA GLN A 281 13.40 0.94 3.92
C GLN A 281 14.81 0.36 3.86
N ARG A 282 15.67 0.72 4.82
CA ARG A 282 17.03 0.18 4.95
C ARG A 282 16.99 -1.33 5.20
N ALA A 283 16.11 -1.80 6.08
CA ALA A 283 15.91 -3.21 6.35
C ALA A 283 15.47 -3.98 5.09
N VAL A 284 14.52 -3.45 4.32
CA VAL A 284 14.09 -4.06 3.05
C VAL A 284 15.23 -4.09 2.03
N THR A 285 15.95 -2.98 1.87
CA THR A 285 17.04 -2.87 0.89
C THR A 285 18.20 -3.82 1.22
N LEU A 286 18.54 -3.97 2.51
CA LEU A 286 19.54 -4.93 2.98
C LEU A 286 19.07 -6.38 2.76
N ALA A 287 17.80 -6.69 2.98
CA ALA A 287 17.25 -8.02 2.70
C ALA A 287 17.30 -8.35 1.19
N ASP A 288 17.05 -7.36 0.32
CA ASP A 288 17.14 -7.54 -1.13
C ASP A 288 18.58 -7.67 -1.62
N LEU A 289 19.53 -6.96 -0.99
CA LEU A 289 20.96 -7.23 -1.21
C LEU A 289 21.36 -8.64 -0.75
N ALA A 290 20.82 -9.12 0.38
CA ALA A 290 21.09 -10.47 0.85
C ALA A 290 20.53 -11.52 -0.12
N ALA A 291 19.35 -11.27 -0.68
CA ALA A 291 18.77 -12.12 -1.72
C ALA A 291 19.65 -12.12 -2.98
N ALA A 292 20.17 -10.97 -3.39
CA ALA A 292 21.10 -10.86 -4.51
C ALA A 292 22.42 -11.60 -4.24
N ALA A 293 22.99 -11.50 -3.04
CA ALA A 293 24.19 -12.25 -2.64
C ALA A 293 23.95 -13.77 -2.63
N ALA A 294 22.81 -14.22 -2.09
CA ALA A 294 22.44 -15.63 -2.12
C ALA A 294 22.30 -16.16 -3.56
N ALA A 295 21.67 -15.37 -4.46
CA ALA A 295 21.57 -15.69 -5.88
C ALA A 295 22.95 -15.73 -6.58
N ALA A 296 23.88 -14.88 -6.16
CA ALA A 296 25.27 -14.85 -6.62
C ALA A 296 26.15 -15.96 -6.02
N ARG A 297 25.58 -16.89 -5.22
CA ARG A 297 26.33 -17.94 -4.50
C ARG A 297 27.34 -17.38 -3.49
N GLU A 298 27.03 -16.25 -2.88
CA GLU A 298 27.77 -15.58 -1.80
C GLU A 298 27.00 -15.70 -0.47
N PRO A 299 26.92 -16.90 0.13
CA PRO A 299 26.00 -17.18 1.24
C PRO A 299 26.43 -16.53 2.57
N GLU A 300 27.72 -16.33 2.79
CA GLU A 300 28.25 -15.68 3.99
C GLU A 300 27.91 -14.18 4.00
N ASP A 301 28.12 -13.50 2.87
CA ASP A 301 27.72 -12.10 2.67
C ASP A 301 26.20 -11.92 2.84
N ALA A 302 25.42 -12.85 2.29
CA ALA A 302 23.97 -12.87 2.49
C ALA A 302 23.61 -12.94 3.98
N CYS A 303 24.23 -13.84 4.75
CA CYS A 303 23.96 -13.95 6.20
C CYS A 303 24.39 -12.71 6.97
N GLY A 304 25.55 -12.12 6.65
CA GLY A 304 26.01 -10.87 7.25
C GLY A 304 25.03 -9.71 7.02
N LEU A 305 24.46 -9.61 5.82
CA LEU A 305 23.40 -8.63 5.53
C LEU A 305 22.11 -8.92 6.30
N LEU A 306 21.69 -10.19 6.40
CA LEU A 306 20.48 -10.58 7.16
C LEU A 306 20.61 -10.31 8.66
N HIS A 307 21.79 -10.46 9.25
CA HIS A 307 22.02 -10.05 10.64
C HIS A 307 21.76 -8.54 10.84
N ARG A 308 22.21 -7.70 9.91
CA ARG A 308 21.95 -6.25 9.95
C ARG A 308 20.46 -5.94 9.79
N VAL A 309 19.72 -6.74 9.02
CA VAL A 309 18.25 -6.62 8.93
C VAL A 309 17.61 -6.94 10.29
N LEU A 310 18.04 -8.03 10.94
CA LEU A 310 17.52 -8.43 12.25
C LEU A 310 17.82 -7.37 13.33
N ASP A 311 19.00 -6.75 13.31
CA ASP A 311 19.32 -5.62 14.21
C ASP A 311 18.31 -4.47 14.07
N LEU A 312 17.91 -4.13 12.84
CA LEU A 312 16.94 -3.06 12.56
C LEU A 312 15.53 -3.44 13.02
N VAL A 313 15.10 -4.67 12.72
CA VAL A 313 13.77 -5.15 13.06
C VAL A 313 13.58 -5.31 14.58
N GLU A 314 14.61 -5.77 15.30
CA GLU A 314 14.55 -5.90 16.76
C GLU A 314 14.26 -4.56 17.46
N ARG A 315 14.78 -3.46 16.88
CA ARG A 315 14.57 -2.09 17.39
C ARG A 315 13.24 -1.48 16.99
N GLN A 316 12.83 -1.62 15.72
CA GLN A 316 11.70 -0.85 15.19
C GLN A 316 10.44 -1.67 14.94
N GLY A 317 10.52 -3.01 14.88
CA GLY A 317 9.41 -3.88 14.53
C GLY A 317 8.96 -3.69 13.08
N TYR A 318 9.26 -4.63 12.19
CA TYR A 318 8.80 -4.56 10.80
C TYR A 318 8.62 -5.95 10.20
N ALA A 319 7.38 -6.47 10.22
CA ALA A 319 7.09 -7.84 9.83
C ALA A 319 7.45 -8.15 8.36
N THR A 320 7.26 -7.17 7.46
CA THR A 320 7.66 -7.32 6.05
C THR A 320 9.15 -7.63 5.88
N ALA A 321 10.03 -7.02 6.68
CA ALA A 321 11.45 -7.33 6.62
C ALA A 321 11.75 -8.74 7.16
N VAL A 322 11.07 -9.19 8.22
CA VAL A 322 11.22 -10.57 8.76
C VAL A 322 10.83 -11.61 7.72
N ASP A 323 9.75 -11.41 6.98
CA ASP A 323 9.34 -12.34 5.93
C ASP A 323 10.37 -12.41 4.80
N ARG A 324 10.97 -11.27 4.41
CA ARG A 324 12.09 -11.28 3.45
C ARG A 324 13.29 -12.06 3.99
N VAL A 325 13.66 -11.88 5.26
CA VAL A 325 14.75 -12.67 5.89
C VAL A 325 14.46 -14.17 5.77
N ARG A 326 13.23 -14.60 6.06
CA ARG A 326 12.82 -16.01 5.93
C ARG A 326 12.90 -16.51 4.49
N THR A 327 12.50 -15.70 3.51
CA THR A 327 12.62 -16.03 2.09
C THR A 327 14.08 -16.23 1.68
N VAL A 328 14.98 -15.31 2.06
CA VAL A 328 16.42 -15.45 1.74
C VAL A 328 17.01 -16.65 2.48
N ARG A 329 16.64 -16.86 3.75
CA ARG A 329 17.08 -18.05 4.49
C ARG A 329 16.66 -19.34 3.79
N ALA A 330 15.46 -19.41 3.21
CA ALA A 330 15.05 -20.58 2.43
C ALA A 330 15.94 -20.79 1.19
N ALA A 331 16.34 -19.72 0.50
CA ALA A 331 17.26 -19.80 -0.64
C ALA A 331 18.69 -20.26 -0.24
N LEU A 332 19.08 -20.05 1.02
CA LEU A 332 20.36 -20.50 1.60
C LEU A 332 20.38 -21.98 2.01
N SER A 333 19.30 -22.74 1.77
CA SER A 333 19.24 -24.18 2.09
C SER A 333 20.43 -25.02 1.56
N PRO A 334 21.03 -24.75 0.38
CA PRO A 334 22.21 -25.48 -0.07
C PRO A 334 23.44 -25.36 0.85
N TRP A 335 23.47 -24.38 1.76
CA TRP A 335 24.56 -24.13 2.71
C TRP A 335 24.10 -24.32 4.16
N ALA A 336 23.05 -25.10 4.41
CA ALA A 336 22.49 -25.28 5.75
C ALA A 336 23.48 -25.88 6.78
N GLY A 337 24.56 -26.53 6.33
CA GLY A 337 25.62 -27.05 7.20
C GLY A 337 26.68 -26.02 7.59
N GLU A 338 26.65 -24.82 7.01
CA GLU A 338 27.64 -23.78 7.26
C GLU A 338 27.35 -23.02 8.56
N ARG A 339 28.42 -22.65 9.28
CA ARG A 339 28.32 -21.97 10.57
C ARG A 339 27.51 -20.67 10.50
N PHE A 340 27.74 -19.85 9.49
CA PHE A 340 27.04 -18.56 9.34
C PHE A 340 25.53 -18.73 9.10
N VAL A 341 25.08 -19.87 8.55
CA VAL A 341 23.65 -20.16 8.40
C VAL A 341 23.05 -20.62 9.72
N ALA A 342 23.78 -21.43 10.49
CA ALA A 342 23.35 -21.86 11.82
C ALA A 342 23.20 -20.65 12.78
N GLU A 343 24.14 -19.71 12.76
CA GLU A 343 24.07 -18.48 13.58
C GLU A 343 22.85 -17.61 13.21
N LEU A 344 22.49 -17.55 11.93
CA LEU A 344 21.26 -16.89 11.47
C LEU A 344 20.00 -17.60 11.97
N ASP A 345 19.97 -18.93 11.94
CA ASP A 345 18.84 -19.74 12.44
C ASP A 345 18.62 -19.56 13.94
N ASP A 346 19.70 -19.59 14.72
CA ASP A 346 19.65 -19.35 16.17
C ASP A 346 19.02 -17.98 16.48
N ARG A 347 19.40 -16.96 15.70
CA ARG A 347 18.85 -15.61 15.87
C ARG A 347 17.38 -15.52 15.48
N LEU A 348 16.96 -16.17 14.40
CA LEU A 348 15.55 -16.25 14.00
C LEU A 348 14.69 -16.97 15.06
N ALA A 349 15.23 -18.03 15.66
CA ALA A 349 14.56 -18.76 16.74
C ALA A 349 14.43 -17.92 18.02
N ALA A 350 15.49 -17.19 18.39
CA ALA A 350 15.47 -16.27 19.52
C ALA A 350 14.43 -15.15 19.31
N GLY A 351 14.42 -14.52 18.13
CA GLY A 351 13.45 -13.49 17.78
C GLY A 351 12.00 -13.97 17.79
N HIS A 352 11.74 -15.20 17.32
CA HIS A 352 10.40 -15.80 17.40
C HIS A 352 9.94 -16.01 18.85
N THR A 353 10.86 -16.42 19.73
CA THR A 353 10.58 -16.63 21.16
C THR A 353 10.25 -15.30 21.84
N GLU A 354 11.01 -14.25 21.55
CA GLU A 354 10.79 -12.92 22.11
C GLU A 354 9.47 -12.31 21.61
N ALA A 355 9.14 -12.44 20.33
CA ALA A 355 7.87 -11.99 19.77
C ALA A 355 6.65 -12.67 20.42
N ARG A 356 6.78 -13.92 20.88
CA ARG A 356 5.72 -14.62 21.63
C ARG A 356 5.59 -14.13 23.08
N ARG A 357 6.65 -13.58 23.66
CA ARG A 357 6.68 -13.06 25.04
C ARG A 357 6.21 -11.61 25.14
N ARG A 358 6.38 -10.82 24.07
CA ARG A 358 5.84 -9.45 24.02
C ARG A 358 4.32 -9.49 24.22
N PRO A 359 3.75 -8.60 25.05
CA PRO A 359 2.31 -8.51 25.20
C PRO A 359 1.71 -8.29 23.80
N ARG A 360 0.71 -9.12 23.44
CA ARG A 360 -0.03 -8.86 22.20
C ARG A 360 -0.51 -7.41 22.27
N PRO A 361 -0.38 -6.62 21.20
CA PRO A 361 -1.07 -5.34 21.14
C PRO A 361 -2.52 -5.57 21.54
N GLU A 362 -3.13 -4.64 22.30
CA GLU A 362 -4.56 -4.73 22.64
C GLU A 362 -5.33 -5.22 21.42
N PRO A 363 -6.26 -6.18 21.57
CA PRO A 363 -6.96 -6.76 20.44
C PRO A 363 -7.65 -5.66 19.64
N VAL A 364 -6.99 -5.21 18.57
CA VAL A 364 -7.55 -4.27 17.58
C VAL A 364 -8.76 -4.93 16.88
N GLN A 365 -8.93 -6.25 17.06
CA GLN A 365 -10.07 -7.06 16.64
C GLN A 365 -11.39 -6.64 17.30
N ASP A 366 -11.35 -5.98 18.46
CA ASP A 366 -12.54 -5.51 19.20
C ASP A 366 -12.79 -4.02 19.02
N LEU A 367 -12.06 -3.37 18.12
CA LEU A 367 -12.24 -1.95 17.89
C LEU A 367 -13.04 -1.72 16.59
N PRO A 368 -14.37 -1.64 16.66
CA PRO A 368 -15.23 -1.51 15.48
C PRO A 368 -14.79 -0.29 14.67
N VAL A 369 -14.59 -0.49 13.36
CA VAL A 369 -14.57 0.63 12.42
C VAL A 369 -16.02 1.13 12.34
N PRO A 370 -16.28 2.44 12.46
CA PRO A 370 -17.63 2.94 12.28
C PRO A 370 -18.17 2.47 10.92
N ASP A 371 -19.41 1.99 10.89
CA ASP A 371 -20.05 1.57 9.65
C ASP A 371 -19.90 2.68 8.61
N PRO A 372 -19.50 2.38 7.37
CA PRO A 372 -19.44 3.39 6.34
C PRO A 372 -20.85 3.97 6.19
N VAL A 373 -21.00 5.26 6.48
CA VAL A 373 -22.15 6.03 6.03
C VAL A 373 -21.92 6.30 4.54
N LEU A 374 -22.02 5.25 3.74
CA LEU A 374 -22.06 5.33 2.30
C LEU A 374 -23.39 4.74 1.87
N ASP A 375 -24.23 5.59 1.28
CA ASP A 375 -25.25 5.06 0.39
C ASP A 375 -24.56 4.20 -0.67
N PRO A 376 -25.12 3.02 -1.02
CA PRO A 376 -24.48 2.12 -1.96
C PRO A 376 -24.19 2.82 -3.28
N VAL A 377 -22.99 2.62 -3.81
CA VAL A 377 -22.65 2.96 -5.19
C VAL A 377 -23.72 2.31 -6.08
N PRO A 378 -24.42 3.06 -6.95
CA PRO A 378 -25.44 2.47 -7.80
C PRO A 378 -24.80 1.38 -8.67
N GLU A 379 -25.32 0.16 -8.53
CA GLU A 379 -25.07 -0.95 -9.44
C GLU A 379 -25.14 -0.46 -10.89
N PRO A 380 -24.24 -0.89 -11.79
CA PRO A 380 -24.39 -0.59 -13.20
C PRO A 380 -25.74 -1.15 -13.65
N VAL A 381 -26.63 -0.26 -14.10
CA VAL A 381 -27.96 -0.62 -14.55
C VAL A 381 -27.82 -1.53 -15.78
N SER A 382 -27.82 -2.84 -15.53
CA SER A 382 -27.98 -3.84 -16.58
C SER A 382 -29.44 -3.76 -17.05
N GLY A 383 -29.64 -3.39 -18.31
CA GLY A 383 -30.94 -3.56 -18.97
C GLY A 383 -31.64 -2.30 -19.48
N ARG A 384 -30.92 -1.32 -20.05
CA ARG A 384 -31.52 -0.46 -21.09
C ARG A 384 -30.95 -0.80 -22.46
N PRO A 385 -31.77 -1.08 -23.48
CA PRO A 385 -31.28 -1.27 -24.84
C PRO A 385 -30.57 0.00 -25.29
N VAL A 386 -29.39 -0.15 -25.86
CA VAL A 386 -28.73 0.92 -26.62
C VAL A 386 -29.64 1.21 -27.83
N PRO A 387 -30.11 2.45 -28.04
CA PRO A 387 -30.82 2.77 -29.28
C PRO A 387 -29.85 2.65 -30.46
N ASP A 388 -30.32 2.04 -31.55
CA ASP A 388 -29.55 1.90 -32.78
C ASP A 388 -28.96 3.25 -33.23
N PRO A 389 -27.74 3.27 -33.78
CA PRO A 389 -27.13 4.50 -34.26
C PRO A 389 -27.96 5.08 -35.40
N VAL A 390 -28.44 6.31 -35.22
CA VAL A 390 -29.04 7.12 -36.28
C VAL A 390 -27.96 7.36 -37.36
N PRO A 391 -28.23 7.09 -38.65
CA PRO A 391 -27.27 7.38 -39.71
C PRO A 391 -26.95 8.87 -39.73
N GLY A 392 -25.67 9.22 -39.64
CA GLY A 392 -25.22 10.58 -39.83
C GLY A 392 -25.49 11.06 -41.27
N PRO A 393 -25.65 12.38 -41.49
CA PRO A 393 -25.83 12.93 -42.83
C PRO A 393 -24.62 12.64 -43.72
N ALA A 394 -24.88 12.37 -45.00
CA ALA A 394 -23.86 12.09 -46.00
C ALA A 394 -22.81 13.22 -46.09
N PRO A 395 -21.53 12.91 -46.37
CA PRO A 395 -20.47 13.90 -46.44
C PRO A 395 -20.66 14.85 -47.64
N ASP A 396 -20.46 16.14 -47.36
CA ASP A 396 -20.51 17.26 -48.29
C ASP A 396 -19.33 17.19 -49.29
N PRO A 397 -19.54 17.17 -50.62
CA PRO A 397 -18.51 16.79 -51.60
C PRO A 397 -17.42 17.86 -51.86
N VAL A 398 -17.25 18.88 -51.01
CA VAL A 398 -16.39 20.04 -51.34
C VAL A 398 -15.19 20.25 -50.39
N ARG A 399 -14.99 19.45 -49.35
CA ARG A 399 -13.79 19.58 -48.48
C ARG A 399 -12.71 18.56 -48.84
N GLY A 400 -11.98 18.82 -49.93
CA GLY A 400 -10.88 17.98 -50.36
C GLY A 400 -10.02 18.54 -51.50
N LEU A 401 -9.84 19.86 -51.62
CA LEU A 401 -8.92 20.44 -52.60
C LEU A 401 -7.74 21.16 -51.91
N PRO A 402 -6.50 20.97 -52.39
CA PRO A 402 -5.30 21.64 -51.86
C PRO A 402 -5.31 23.15 -52.18
N ALA A 403 -4.68 23.93 -51.29
CA ALA A 403 -4.68 25.39 -51.28
C ALA A 403 -3.77 26.01 -52.37
N SER A 404 -4.11 25.84 -53.65
CA SER A 404 -3.36 26.49 -54.75
C SER A 404 -4.21 27.01 -55.92
N ASP A 405 -5.52 27.23 -55.76
CA ASP A 405 -6.36 27.86 -56.79
C ASP A 405 -7.62 28.53 -56.18
N LEU A 406 -7.47 29.69 -55.54
CA LEU A 406 -8.60 30.61 -55.31
C LEU A 406 -8.20 32.04 -55.71
N PRO A 407 -9.02 32.75 -56.50
CA PRO A 407 -8.70 34.09 -56.99
C PRO A 407 -8.88 35.16 -55.91
N ASP A 408 -8.07 36.21 -56.02
CA ASP A 408 -7.94 37.35 -55.10
C ASP A 408 -9.21 38.24 -55.10
N PRO A 409 -9.82 38.58 -53.95
CA PRO A 409 -11.00 39.42 -53.90
C PRO A 409 -10.64 40.90 -53.77
N ALA A 410 -10.48 41.58 -54.91
CA ALA A 410 -10.57 43.04 -54.99
C ALA A 410 -11.41 43.47 -56.20
N ALA A 411 -12.68 43.80 -55.95
CA ALA A 411 -13.50 44.81 -56.64
C ALA A 411 -14.83 45.01 -55.91
#